data_AF-A0A1H4X9U4-F1
#
_entry.id   AF-A0A1H4X9U4-F1
#
_cell.length_a   1.000
_cell.length_b   1.000
_cell.length_c   1.000
_cell.angle_alpha   90.00
_cell.angle_beta   90.00
_cell.angle_gamma   90.00
#
_symmetry.space_group_name_H-M   'P 1'
#
loop_
_entity.id
_entity.type
_entity.pdbx_description
1 polymer ?
#
loop_
_entity_poly.entity_id
_entity_poly.type
_entity_poly.pdbx_seq_one_letter_code
_entity_poly.pdbx_strand_id
1 'polypeptide(L)'
;MGMSVTISVATEQDAEQIFRLQYLCFQSEAALYGNYRIDPLVQSLDSVRAELGSDCVFVARLGEEVVGSVRGTVTEDGAAAIGKLCVHPRLQGHGIGARLLRAAESALAEERGAKKFRLHTGHRSEGNLRLYRRVGYETVGTSQGDDGVPMIVLEKPVEAYVATA
;
A
#
# COMPACT_ATOMS: atom_id res chain seq x y z
N MET A 1 -29.45 -5.84 3.44
CA MET A 1 -28.59 -5.07 2.52
C MET A 1 -27.15 -5.48 2.81
N GLY A 2 -26.46 -6.11 1.86
CA GLY A 2 -25.06 -6.52 2.07
C GLY A 2 -24.19 -5.28 2.13
N MET A 3 -23.39 -5.12 3.18
CA MET A 3 -22.43 -4.01 3.27
C MET A 3 -21.36 -4.21 2.19
N SER A 4 -21.30 -3.30 1.22
CA SER A 4 -20.28 -3.30 0.17
C SER A 4 -19.04 -2.54 0.61
N VAL A 5 -17.85 -3.01 0.23
CA VAL A 5 -16.61 -2.30 0.53
C VAL A 5 -16.47 -1.04 -0.32
N THR A 6 -16.31 0.13 0.30
CA THR A 6 -16.04 1.42 -0.36
C THR A 6 -14.57 1.82 -0.20
N ILE A 7 -14.06 2.69 -1.07
CA ILE A 7 -12.71 3.27 -1.00
C ILE A 7 -12.85 4.78 -0.81
N SER A 8 -12.12 5.36 0.13
CA SER A 8 -12.11 6.81 0.37
C SER A 8 -10.73 7.27 0.83
N VAL A 9 -10.47 8.57 0.71
CA VAL A 9 -9.32 9.22 1.35
C VAL A 9 -9.42 9.00 2.86
N ALA A 10 -8.28 8.74 3.52
CA ALA A 10 -8.21 8.62 4.96
C ALA A 10 -8.24 9.99 5.63
N THR A 11 -8.79 10.03 6.83
CA THR A 11 -8.82 11.21 7.70
C THR A 11 -8.02 10.93 8.96
N GLU A 12 -7.65 11.96 9.72
CA GLU A 12 -6.94 11.78 10.99
C GLU A 12 -7.65 10.82 11.97
N GLN A 13 -8.99 10.73 11.90
CA GLN A 13 -9.80 9.82 12.71
C GLN A 13 -9.54 8.33 12.39
N ASP A 14 -8.99 8.03 11.21
CA ASP A 14 -8.67 6.67 10.79
C ASP A 14 -7.34 6.15 11.35
N ALA A 15 -6.50 7.03 11.91
CA ALA A 15 -5.13 6.70 12.29
C ALA A 15 -5.05 5.47 13.21
N GLU A 16 -5.94 5.37 14.20
CA GLU A 16 -5.95 4.24 15.13
C GLU A 16 -6.41 2.94 14.47
N GLN A 17 -7.42 2.98 13.60
CA GLN A 17 -7.87 1.79 12.88
C GLN A 17 -6.81 1.30 11.89
N ILE A 18 -6.18 2.23 11.17
CA ILE A 18 -5.06 1.94 10.26
C ILE A 18 -3.88 1.35 11.05
N PHE A 19 -3.54 1.92 12.20
CA PHE A 19 -2.45 1.44 13.05
C PHE A 19 -2.67 -0.01 13.52
N ARG A 20 -3.88 -0.34 13.97
CA ARG A 20 -4.24 -1.71 14.37
C ARG A 20 -4.28 -2.66 13.17
N LEU A 21 -4.83 -2.21 12.04
CA LEU A 21 -4.96 -3.00 10.83
C LEU A 21 -3.59 -3.33 10.22
N GLN A 22 -2.68 -2.37 10.12
CA GLN A 22 -1.33 -2.63 9.61
C GLN A 22 -0.62 -3.65 10.50
N TYR A 23 -0.73 -3.51 11.83
CA TYR A 23 -0.10 -4.42 12.77
C TYR A 23 -0.57 -5.85 12.54
N LEU A 24 -1.88 -6.04 12.33
CA LEU A 24 -2.49 -7.32 12.01
C LEU A 24 -2.01 -7.89 10.65
N CYS A 25 -2.05 -7.07 9.60
CA CYS A 25 -1.76 -7.55 8.24
C CYS A 25 -0.30 -7.94 8.05
N PHE A 26 0.62 -7.15 8.61
CA PHE A 26 2.06 -7.34 8.45
C PHE A 26 2.62 -8.49 9.32
N GLN A 27 1.82 -9.12 10.20
CA GLN A 27 2.23 -10.36 10.89
C GLN A 27 2.63 -11.47 9.92
N SER A 28 1.92 -11.58 8.79
CA SER A 28 2.19 -12.62 7.79
C SER A 28 3.54 -12.42 7.09
N GLU A 29 3.87 -11.18 6.74
CA GLU A 29 5.18 -10.81 6.19
C GLU A 29 6.28 -11.02 7.23
N ALA A 30 6.06 -10.58 8.47
CA ALA A 30 7.03 -10.80 9.55
C ALA A 30 7.32 -12.28 9.79
N ALA A 31 6.29 -13.13 9.82
CA ALA A 31 6.44 -14.57 9.93
C ALA A 31 7.19 -15.18 8.73
N LEU A 32 6.92 -14.68 7.52
CA LEU A 32 7.56 -15.14 6.29
C LEU A 32 9.07 -14.90 6.31
N TYR A 33 9.51 -13.74 6.81
CA TYR A 33 10.92 -13.37 6.88
C TYR A 33 11.59 -13.63 8.24
N GLY A 34 10.83 -14.08 9.24
CA GLY A 34 11.34 -14.23 10.61
C GLY A 34 11.75 -12.91 11.26
N ASN A 35 11.21 -11.78 10.78
CA ASN A 35 11.54 -10.45 11.25
C ASN A 35 10.28 -9.68 11.70
N TYR A 36 10.12 -9.54 13.01
CA TYR A 36 9.01 -8.79 13.63
C TYR A 36 9.37 -7.33 13.96
N ARG A 37 10.51 -6.84 13.46
CA ARG A 37 10.97 -5.45 13.63
C ARG A 37 10.78 -4.60 12.37
N ILE A 38 10.04 -5.10 11.39
CA ILE A 38 9.70 -4.35 10.17
C ILE A 38 8.88 -3.11 10.50
N ASP A 39 9.06 -2.04 9.71
CA ASP A 39 8.49 -0.71 9.95
C ASP A 39 7.00 -0.72 10.37
N PRO A 40 6.07 -1.39 9.67
CA PRO A 40 4.65 -1.37 10.05
C PRO A 40 4.33 -1.99 11.43
N LEU A 41 5.21 -2.84 11.97
CA LEU A 41 5.02 -3.48 13.28
C LEU A 41 5.64 -2.70 14.43
N VAL A 42 6.56 -1.78 14.15
CA VAL A 42 7.28 -0.99 15.17
C VAL A 42 7.01 0.51 15.07
N GLN A 43 6.32 0.96 14.02
CA GLN A 43 5.84 2.33 13.87
C GLN A 43 5.02 2.75 15.09
N SER A 44 5.08 4.02 15.48
CA SER A 44 4.20 4.58 16.52
C SER A 44 2.89 5.10 15.92
N LEU A 45 1.85 5.20 16.74
CA LEU A 45 0.59 5.82 16.32
C LEU A 45 0.79 7.28 15.89
N ASP A 46 1.69 8.02 16.55
CA ASP A 46 1.97 9.41 16.18
C ASP A 46 2.68 9.52 14.84
N SER A 47 3.55 8.56 14.49
CA SER A 47 4.13 8.48 13.14
C SER A 47 3.07 8.17 12.09
N VAL A 48 2.12 7.27 12.38
CA VAL A 48 0.96 7.04 11.49
C VAL A 48 0.17 8.34 11.30
N ARG A 49 -0.14 9.07 12.37
CA ARG A 49 -0.85 10.37 12.29
C ARG A 49 -0.09 11.39 11.42
N ALA A 50 1.23 11.48 11.60
CA ALA A 50 2.07 12.35 10.79
C ALA A 50 1.99 11.99 9.29
N GLU A 51 2.08 10.69 8.96
CA GLU A 51 1.95 10.22 7.58
C GLU A 51 0.56 10.50 6.99
N LEU A 52 -0.52 10.40 7.77
CA LEU A 52 -1.85 10.80 7.31
C LEU A 52 -1.94 12.29 6.93
N GLY A 53 -1.13 13.15 7.54
CA GLY A 53 -1.08 14.58 7.24
C GLY A 53 -0.21 14.95 6.03
N SER A 54 0.79 14.14 5.70
CA SER A 54 1.73 14.43 4.61
C SER A 54 1.46 13.62 3.33
N ASP A 55 1.02 12.37 3.47
CA ASP A 55 0.99 11.39 2.39
C ASP A 55 -0.39 11.31 1.73
N CYS A 56 -0.43 10.71 0.55
CA CYS A 56 -1.66 10.25 -0.06
C CYS A 56 -2.07 8.93 0.62
N VAL A 57 -3.13 8.95 1.43
CA VAL A 57 -3.60 7.78 2.18
C VAL A 57 -5.04 7.45 1.81
N PHE A 58 -5.27 6.22 1.37
CA PHE A 58 -6.61 5.69 1.09
C PHE A 58 -6.93 4.52 2.01
N VAL A 59 -8.21 4.40 2.35
CA VAL A 59 -8.76 3.30 3.14
C VAL A 59 -9.90 2.61 2.42
N ALA A 60 -10.02 1.30 2.67
CA ALA A 60 -11.16 0.51 2.28
C ALA A 60 -12.05 0.32 3.50
N ARG A 61 -13.36 0.56 3.36
CA ARG A 61 -14.30 0.50 4.47
C ARG A 61 -15.37 -0.55 4.27
N LEU A 62 -15.71 -1.25 5.35
CA LEU A 62 -16.91 -2.06 5.45
C LEU A 62 -17.82 -1.43 6.51
N GLY A 63 -18.76 -0.58 6.08
CA GLY A 63 -19.47 0.32 7.00
C GLY A 63 -18.50 1.39 7.52
N GLU A 64 -18.35 1.48 8.84
CA GLU A 64 -17.43 2.41 9.51
C GLU A 64 -16.03 1.83 9.75
N GLU A 65 -15.86 0.52 9.56
CA GLU A 65 -14.61 -0.19 9.86
C GLU A 65 -13.61 -0.07 8.70
N VAL A 66 -12.38 0.35 9.00
CA VAL A 66 -11.24 0.30 8.06
C VAL A 66 -10.77 -1.15 7.93
N VAL A 67 -10.94 -1.71 6.74
CA VAL A 67 -10.57 -3.09 6.40
C VAL A 67 -9.42 -3.19 5.41
N GLY A 68 -8.90 -2.07 4.95
CA GLY A 68 -7.72 -1.99 4.11
C GLY A 68 -7.15 -0.57 4.10
N SER A 69 -5.85 -0.42 3.85
CA SER A 69 -5.23 0.88 3.63
C SER A 69 -4.07 0.80 2.66
N VAL A 70 -3.73 1.94 2.05
CA VAL A 70 -2.52 2.13 1.24
C VAL A 70 -2.00 3.54 1.45
N ARG A 71 -0.68 3.72 1.34
CA ARG A 71 -0.02 5.02 1.44
C ARG A 71 0.84 5.26 0.22
N GLY A 72 0.96 6.50 -0.20
CA GLY A 72 1.91 6.90 -1.22
C GLY A 72 2.37 8.34 -1.09
N THR A 73 3.60 8.59 -1.51
CA THR A 73 4.20 9.91 -1.53
C THR A 73 5.06 10.08 -2.78
N VAL A 74 5.21 11.31 -3.26
CA VAL A 74 6.05 11.61 -4.44
C VAL A 74 7.47 11.89 -3.97
N THR A 75 8.42 11.13 -4.49
CA THR A 75 9.84 11.28 -4.22
C THR A 75 10.48 12.34 -5.12
N GLU A 76 11.66 12.81 -4.75
CA GLU A 76 12.38 13.89 -5.47
C GLU A 76 12.67 13.55 -6.94
N ASP A 77 12.80 12.27 -7.29
CA ASP A 77 12.97 11.79 -8.67
C ASP A 77 11.65 11.76 -9.49
N GLY A 78 10.54 12.23 -8.92
CA GLY A 78 9.22 12.30 -9.56
C GLY A 78 8.47 10.97 -9.64
N ALA A 79 9.00 9.91 -9.01
CA ALA A 79 8.26 8.66 -8.80
C ALA A 79 7.31 8.81 -7.60
N ALA A 80 6.20 8.10 -7.60
CA ALA A 80 5.39 7.93 -6.42
C ALA A 80 5.76 6.61 -5.74
N ALA A 81 6.37 6.70 -4.56
CA ALA A 81 6.62 5.56 -3.70
C ALA A 81 5.29 5.16 -3.05
N ILE A 82 4.77 3.99 -3.42
CA ILE A 82 3.57 3.41 -2.82
C ILE A 82 4.00 2.30 -1.87
N GLY A 83 3.34 2.19 -0.73
CA GLY A 83 3.70 1.24 0.29
C GLY A 83 2.59 1.03 1.29
N LYS A 84 2.89 0.18 2.29
CA LYS A 84 1.98 -0.11 3.40
C LYS A 84 0.58 -0.53 2.94
N LEU A 85 0.49 -1.14 1.74
CA LEU A 85 -0.74 -1.71 1.22
C LEU A 85 -1.11 -2.91 2.08
N CYS A 86 -2.24 -2.83 2.75
CA CYS A 86 -2.73 -3.89 3.60
C CYS A 86 -4.24 -4.05 3.43
N VAL A 87 -4.69 -5.30 3.55
CA VAL A 87 -6.11 -5.66 3.54
C VAL A 87 -6.29 -6.71 4.61
N HIS A 88 -7.33 -6.53 5.42
CA HIS A 88 -7.69 -7.42 6.51
C HIS A 88 -7.67 -8.89 6.01
N PRO A 89 -6.98 -9.83 6.69
CA PRO A 89 -6.74 -11.18 6.18
C PRO A 89 -8.00 -11.91 5.70
N ARG A 90 -9.12 -11.74 6.42
CA ARG A 90 -10.42 -12.36 6.08
C ARG A 90 -11.07 -11.81 4.80
N LEU A 91 -10.59 -10.68 4.29
CA LEU A 91 -11.16 -9.98 3.12
C LEU A 91 -10.18 -9.93 1.93
N GLN A 92 -9.01 -10.57 2.07
CA GLN A 92 -8.09 -10.75 0.96
C GLN A 92 -8.69 -11.64 -0.14
N GLY A 93 -8.15 -11.56 -1.36
CA GLY A 93 -8.68 -12.30 -2.51
C GLY A 93 -9.93 -11.71 -3.18
N HIS A 94 -10.53 -10.66 -2.61
CA HIS A 94 -11.74 -10.01 -3.12
C HIS A 94 -11.46 -8.74 -3.95
N GLY A 95 -10.23 -8.55 -4.43
CA GLY A 95 -9.86 -7.40 -5.26
C GLY A 95 -9.70 -6.06 -4.53
N ILE A 96 -9.86 -6.01 -3.20
CA ILE A 96 -9.75 -4.77 -2.40
C ILE A 96 -8.36 -4.13 -2.55
N GLY A 97 -7.29 -4.90 -2.47
CA GLY A 97 -5.92 -4.37 -2.61
C GLY A 97 -5.68 -3.70 -3.95
N ALA A 98 -6.22 -4.25 -5.04
CA ALA A 98 -6.14 -3.64 -6.36
C ALA A 98 -6.95 -2.34 -6.46
N ARG A 99 -8.10 -2.26 -5.79
CA ARG A 99 -8.93 -1.04 -5.74
C ARG A 99 -8.26 0.07 -4.94
N LEU A 100 -7.67 -0.26 -3.79
CA LEU A 100 -6.86 0.66 -2.99
C LEU A 100 -5.68 1.21 -3.79
N LEU A 101 -4.91 0.31 -4.40
CA LEU A 101 -3.73 0.69 -5.17
C LEU A 101 -4.10 1.64 -6.32
N ARG A 102 -5.15 1.32 -7.09
CA ARG A 102 -5.64 2.21 -8.15
C ARG A 102 -6.04 3.58 -7.61
N ALA A 103 -6.77 3.66 -6.50
CA ALA A 103 -7.18 4.95 -5.95
C ALA A 103 -5.96 5.81 -5.53
N ALA A 104 -4.94 5.20 -4.94
CA ALA A 104 -3.69 5.90 -4.63
C ALA A 104 -2.93 6.32 -5.91
N GLU A 105 -2.82 5.44 -6.90
CA GLU A 105 -2.22 5.74 -8.21
C GLU A 105 -2.89 6.97 -8.86
N SER A 106 -4.23 6.98 -8.92
CA SER A 106 -5.04 8.08 -9.45
C SER A 106 -4.67 9.41 -8.81
N ALA A 107 -4.76 9.49 -7.47
CA ALA A 107 -4.51 10.72 -6.73
C ALA A 107 -3.04 11.17 -6.84
N LEU A 108 -2.09 10.22 -6.83
CA LEU A 108 -0.67 10.55 -6.95
C LEU A 108 -0.32 11.11 -8.34
N ALA A 109 -0.95 10.60 -9.41
CA ALA A 109 -0.78 11.12 -10.75
C ALA A 109 -1.48 12.48 -10.94
N GLU A 110 -2.77 12.56 -10.58
CA GLU A 110 -3.62 13.70 -10.88
C GLU A 110 -3.36 14.89 -9.95
N GLU A 111 -3.14 14.65 -8.65
CA GLU A 111 -3.02 15.73 -7.65
C GLU A 111 -1.56 16.08 -7.34
N ARG A 112 -0.64 15.12 -7.48
CA ARG A 112 0.77 15.28 -7.09
C ARG A 112 1.77 15.18 -8.24
N GLY A 113 1.29 14.98 -9.47
CA GLY A 113 2.12 15.02 -10.68
C GLY A 113 3.15 13.89 -10.78
N ALA A 114 2.86 12.73 -10.17
CA ALA A 114 3.71 11.56 -10.31
C ALA A 114 3.88 11.17 -11.79
N LYS A 115 5.08 10.73 -12.17
CA LYS A 115 5.37 10.27 -13.56
C LYS A 115 5.34 8.74 -13.69
N LYS A 116 5.59 8.07 -12.58
CA LYS A 116 5.58 6.61 -12.44
C LYS A 116 5.28 6.23 -11.01
N PHE A 117 4.80 5.02 -10.80
CA PHE A 117 4.58 4.43 -9.48
C PHE A 117 5.69 3.42 -9.20
N ARG A 118 6.19 3.40 -7.96
CA ARG A 118 7.24 2.49 -7.49
C ARG A 118 6.78 1.76 -6.24
N LEU A 119 7.00 0.45 -6.22
CA LEU A 119 6.71 -0.44 -5.11
C LEU A 119 7.97 -1.23 -4.74
N HIS A 120 8.15 -1.48 -3.44
CA HIS A 120 9.11 -2.44 -2.93
C HIS A 120 8.36 -3.54 -2.18
N THR A 121 8.67 -4.79 -2.49
CA THR A 121 8.11 -5.93 -1.75
C THR A 121 9.13 -7.03 -1.60
N GLY A 122 9.08 -7.77 -0.50
CA GLY A 122 10.05 -8.82 -0.27
C GLY A 122 9.96 -9.91 -1.35
N HIS A 123 11.11 -10.47 -1.71
CA HIS A 123 11.20 -11.45 -2.81
C HIS A 123 10.41 -12.75 -2.58
N ARG A 124 10.03 -13.08 -1.34
CA ARG A 124 9.21 -14.25 -0.97
C ARG A 124 7.71 -13.92 -0.92
N SER A 125 7.33 -12.65 -1.05
CA SER A 125 5.96 -12.15 -0.87
C SER A 125 5.13 -12.38 -2.14
N GLU A 126 4.97 -13.64 -2.51
CA GLU A 126 4.36 -14.09 -3.76
C GLU A 126 2.94 -13.55 -4.00
N GLY A 127 2.17 -13.34 -2.93
CA GLY A 127 0.85 -12.70 -3.00
C GLY A 127 0.92 -11.29 -3.56
N ASN A 128 1.86 -10.49 -3.05
CA ASN A 128 2.11 -9.12 -3.48
C ASN A 128 2.64 -9.09 -4.91
N LEU A 129 3.63 -9.93 -5.22
CA LEU A 129 4.20 -10.03 -6.57
C LEU A 129 3.15 -10.41 -7.62
N ARG A 130 2.19 -11.28 -7.29
CA ARG A 130 1.06 -11.61 -8.18
C ARG A 130 0.10 -10.44 -8.34
N LEU A 131 -0.23 -9.73 -7.26
CA LEU A 131 -1.10 -8.55 -7.30
C LEU A 131 -0.50 -7.46 -8.19
N TYR A 132 0.77 -7.10 -7.94
CA TYR A 132 1.43 -5.99 -8.64
C TYR A 132 1.60 -6.28 -10.13
N ARG A 133 2.00 -7.50 -10.50
CA ARG A 133 2.04 -7.89 -11.93
C ARG A 133 0.67 -7.81 -12.60
N ARG A 134 -0.39 -8.25 -11.91
CA ARG A 134 -1.77 -8.20 -12.46
C ARG A 134 -2.26 -6.78 -12.71
N VAL A 135 -1.82 -5.81 -11.91
CA VAL A 135 -2.23 -4.40 -12.03
C VAL A 135 -1.25 -3.55 -12.84
N GLY A 136 -0.31 -4.20 -13.55
CA GLY A 136 0.54 -3.57 -14.57
C GLY A 136 1.92 -3.13 -14.09
N TYR A 137 2.37 -3.55 -12.91
CA TYR A 137 3.75 -3.31 -12.48
C TYR A 137 4.71 -4.34 -13.07
N GLU A 138 5.88 -3.86 -13.46
CA GLU A 138 6.97 -4.67 -13.97
C GLU A 138 8.15 -4.64 -13.00
N THR A 139 8.84 -5.77 -12.86
CA THR A 139 10.07 -5.84 -12.07
C THR A 139 11.19 -5.11 -12.80
N VAL A 140 11.76 -4.09 -12.16
CA VAL A 140 12.86 -3.28 -12.72
C VAL A 140 14.19 -3.51 -12.00
N GLY A 141 14.19 -4.25 -10.90
CA GLY A 141 15.41 -4.59 -10.19
C GLY A 141 15.16 -5.13 -8.78
N THR A 142 16.22 -5.13 -7.99
CA THR A 142 16.23 -5.56 -6.60
C THR A 142 16.85 -4.49 -5.71
N SER A 143 16.38 -4.39 -4.47
CA SER A 143 17.01 -3.56 -3.43
C SER A 143 17.17 -4.37 -2.15
N GLN A 144 17.81 -3.78 -1.14
CA GLN A 144 17.75 -4.32 0.22
C GLN A 144 16.83 -3.44 1.06
N GLY A 145 15.99 -4.07 1.89
CA GLY A 145 15.30 -3.36 2.97
C GLY A 145 16.30 -2.99 4.07
N ASP A 146 15.91 -2.08 4.94
CA ASP A 146 16.75 -1.64 6.08
C ASP A 146 17.09 -2.78 7.05
N ASP A 147 16.32 -3.85 7.01
CA ASP A 147 16.50 -5.09 7.76
C ASP A 147 17.34 -6.15 7.02
N GLY A 148 17.89 -5.81 5.85
CA GLY A 148 18.66 -6.71 5.00
C GLY A 148 17.83 -7.68 4.17
N VAL A 149 16.49 -7.62 4.23
CA VAL A 149 15.63 -8.47 3.40
C VAL A 149 15.80 -8.10 1.93
N PRO A 150 16.07 -9.05 1.02
CA PRO A 150 16.06 -8.77 -0.41
C PRO A 150 14.66 -8.41 -0.89
N MET A 151 14.56 -7.24 -1.50
CA MET A 151 13.32 -6.67 -2.04
C MET A 151 13.34 -6.70 -3.56
N ILE A 152 12.18 -6.90 -4.15
CA ILE A 152 11.92 -6.68 -5.57
C ILE A 152 11.40 -5.26 -5.73
N VAL A 153 12.01 -4.51 -6.63
CA VAL A 153 11.57 -3.18 -7.05
C VAL A 153 10.68 -3.34 -8.26
N LEU A 154 9.45 -2.83 -8.17
CA LEU A 154 8.52 -2.83 -9.30
C LEU A 154 8.12 -1.40 -9.65
N GLU A 155 8.03 -1.10 -10.95
CA GLU A 155 7.57 0.19 -11.45
C GLU A 155 6.41 0.03 -12.45
N LYS A 156 5.57 1.07 -12.52
CA LYS A 156 4.48 1.20 -13.49
C LYS A 156 4.44 2.65 -14.00
N PRO A 157 4.52 2.92 -15.32
CA PRO A 157 4.40 4.27 -15.86
C PRO A 157 2.97 4.79 -15.73
N VAL A 158 2.80 6.10 -15.57
CA VAL A 158 1.47 6.74 -15.49
C VAL A 158 0.70 6.65 -16.81
N GLU A 159 1.38 6.58 -17.95
CA GLU A 159 0.73 6.42 -19.26
C GLU A 159 -0.09 5.12 -19.37
N ALA A 160 0.30 4.07 -18.63
CA ALA A 160 -0.45 2.82 -18.53
C ALA A 160 -1.73 2.94 -17.68
N TYR A 161 -1.90 4.01 -16.91
CA TYR A 161 -3.11 4.27 -16.10
C TYR A 161 -4.26 4.80 -16.98
N VAL A 162 -3.97 5.62 -18.01
CA VAL A 162 -4.98 6.23 -18.89
C VAL A 162 -5.70 5.19 -19.77
N ALA A 163 -5.07 4.04 -20.07
CA ALA A 163 -5.65 3.00 -20.93
C ALA A 163 -6.67 2.08 -20.23
N THR A 164 -6.90 2.27 -18.92
CA THR A 164 -7.80 1.39 -18.12
C THR A 164 -8.88 2.14 -17.33
N ALA A 165 -9.07 3.44 -17.61
CA ALA A 165 -10.17 4.25 -17.06
C ALA A 165 -11.45 4.09 -17.90
#